data_AF-A0A961GPA6-F1
#
_entry.id   AF-A0A961GPA6-F1
#
_cell.length_a   1.000
_cell.length_b   1.000
_cell.length_c   1.000
_cell.angle_alpha   90.00
_cell.angle_beta   90.00
_cell.angle_gamma   90.00
#
_symmetry.space_group_name_H-M   'P 1'
#
loop_
_entity.id
_entity.type
_entity.pdbx_description
1 polymer ?
#
loop_
_entity_poly.entity_id
_entity_poly.type
_entity_poly.pdbx_seq_one_letter_code
_entity_poly.pdbx_strand_id
1 'polypeptide(L)'
;MIHELAAFEHAADDCTVTETHITAALFGQDAVASCHLAEVDGRIAAMALWFRNFSTWDGVAGIHLEDLIVREEFRRRGLARALLATLARECVRRGYSRLSWSVLDWNTDAIALYDAVGGRGMPEWIPYRVCGPELSALALSELVAE
;
A
#
# COMPACT_ATOMS: atom_id res chain seq x y z
N MET A 1 7.66 -5.19 11.04
CA MET A 1 6.57 -4.30 10.55
C MET A 1 5.75 -4.98 9.46
N ILE A 2 6.29 -5.37 8.30
CA ILE A 2 5.48 -6.07 7.27
C ILE A 2 4.91 -7.40 7.80
N HIS A 3 5.73 -8.27 8.39
CA HIS A 3 5.22 -9.48 9.05
C HIS A 3 4.26 -9.19 10.22
N GLU A 4 4.41 -8.04 10.90
CA GLU A 4 3.48 -7.64 11.97
C GLU A 4 2.12 -7.24 11.39
N LEU A 5 2.11 -6.56 10.24
CA LEU A 5 0.90 -6.21 9.52
C LEU A 5 0.21 -7.48 9.01
N ALA A 6 0.94 -8.38 8.38
CA ALA A 6 0.39 -9.65 7.90
C ALA A 6 -0.23 -10.49 9.05
N ALA A 7 0.40 -10.51 10.22
CA ALA A 7 -0.18 -11.15 11.40
C ALA A 7 -1.47 -10.47 11.88
N PHE A 8 -1.49 -9.14 11.91
CA PHE A 8 -2.71 -8.38 12.23
C PHE A 8 -3.83 -8.62 11.22
N GLU A 9 -3.51 -8.82 9.95
CA GLU A 9 -4.46 -9.06 8.86
C GLU A 9 -4.91 -10.52 8.73
N HIS A 10 -4.48 -11.40 9.65
CA HIS A 10 -4.75 -12.85 9.62
C HIS A 10 -4.17 -13.55 8.38
N ALA A 11 -3.08 -13.04 7.82
CA ALA A 11 -2.42 -13.53 6.61
C ALA A 11 -0.92 -13.79 6.83
N ALA A 12 -0.52 -14.13 8.06
CA ALA A 12 0.89 -14.37 8.39
C ALA A 12 1.51 -15.50 7.55
N ASP A 13 0.74 -16.58 7.31
CA ASP A 13 1.20 -17.75 6.56
C ASP A 13 1.39 -17.45 5.06
N ASP A 14 0.70 -16.43 4.54
CA ASP A 14 0.82 -15.99 3.14
C ASP A 14 2.00 -15.00 2.94
N CYS A 15 2.56 -14.48 4.04
CA CYS A 15 3.59 -13.46 4.02
C CYS A 15 4.99 -14.05 3.81
N THR A 16 5.34 -14.28 2.54
CA THR A 16 6.62 -14.86 2.11
C THR A 16 7.74 -13.83 1.90
N VAL A 17 7.51 -12.59 2.31
CA VAL A 17 8.48 -11.50 2.12
C VAL A 17 9.78 -11.77 2.87
N THR A 18 10.91 -11.39 2.29
CA THR A 18 12.24 -11.51 2.90
C THR A 18 12.95 -10.16 2.90
N GLU A 19 13.99 -10.02 3.72
CA GLU A 19 14.83 -8.82 3.72
C GLU A 19 15.43 -8.53 2.34
N THR A 20 15.85 -9.57 1.61
CA THR A 20 16.35 -9.45 0.24
C THR A 20 15.29 -8.89 -0.71
N HIS A 21 14.04 -9.38 -0.61
CA HIS A 21 12.94 -8.85 -1.42
C HIS A 21 12.72 -7.35 -1.16
N ILE A 22 12.67 -6.94 0.12
CA ILE A 22 12.45 -5.53 0.49
C ILE A 22 13.63 -4.64 0.11
N THR A 23 14.85 -5.13 0.30
CA THR A 23 16.07 -4.39 -0.08
C THR A 23 16.08 -4.11 -1.58
N ALA A 24 15.78 -5.13 -2.40
CA ALA A 24 15.66 -4.96 -3.84
C ALA A 24 14.50 -4.01 -4.23
N ALA A 25 13.34 -4.14 -3.58
CA ALA A 25 12.17 -3.33 -3.90
C ALA A 25 12.33 -1.84 -3.54
N LEU A 26 13.05 -1.52 -2.47
CA LEU A 26 13.23 -0.15 -1.99
C LEU A 26 14.54 0.51 -2.44
N PHE A 27 15.61 -0.27 -2.65
CA PHE A 27 16.96 0.25 -2.88
C PHE A 27 17.68 -0.40 -4.06
N GLY A 28 17.03 -1.32 -4.77
CA GLY A 28 17.59 -1.93 -5.98
C GLY A 28 17.70 -0.93 -7.14
N GLN A 29 18.43 -1.34 -8.17
CA GLN A 29 18.58 -0.54 -9.40
C GLN A 29 17.23 -0.19 -10.04
N ASP A 30 16.29 -1.13 -10.00
CA ASP A 30 14.91 -0.98 -10.47
C ASP A 30 13.94 -0.93 -9.28
N ALA A 31 14.23 -0.11 -8.27
CA ALA A 31 13.38 0.04 -7.09
C ALA A 31 11.92 0.35 -7.50
N VAL A 32 11.01 -0.53 -7.10
CA VAL A 32 9.58 -0.49 -7.48
C VAL A 32 8.72 0.16 -6.41
N ALA A 33 9.23 0.28 -5.18
CA ALA A 33 8.51 0.81 -4.03
C ALA A 33 9.30 1.91 -3.33
N SER A 34 8.60 2.65 -2.48
CA SER A 34 9.13 3.69 -1.62
C SER A 34 8.52 3.52 -0.23
N CYS A 35 9.25 3.98 0.78
CA CYS A 35 8.83 3.81 2.17
C CYS A 35 9.08 5.07 2.98
N HIS A 36 8.08 5.49 3.75
CA HIS A 36 8.24 6.49 4.80
C HIS A 36 8.13 5.83 6.17
N LEU A 37 9.06 6.18 7.06
CA LEU A 37 9.07 5.75 8.44
C LEU A 37 8.75 6.94 9.35
N ALA A 38 7.97 6.70 10.39
CA ALA A 38 7.82 7.62 11.51
C ALA A 38 8.63 7.11 12.69
N GLU A 39 9.46 7.98 13.26
CA GLU A 39 10.25 7.69 14.44
C GLU A 39 9.68 8.42 15.66
N VAL A 40 9.65 7.74 16.81
CA VAL A 40 9.29 8.31 18.11
C VAL A 40 10.34 7.86 19.11
N ASP A 41 11.01 8.82 19.75
CA ASP A 41 12.04 8.57 20.77
C ASP A 41 13.14 7.60 20.30
N GLY A 42 13.65 7.78 19.06
CA GLY A 42 14.70 6.92 18.50
C GLY A 42 14.22 5.56 17.99
N ARG A 43 12.90 5.27 18.03
CA ARG A 43 12.32 3.99 17.63
C ARG A 43 11.39 4.15 16.44
N ILE A 44 11.52 3.26 15.45
CA ILE A 44 10.60 3.21 14.32
C ILE A 44 9.21 2.78 14.81
N ALA A 45 8.27 3.72 14.75
CA ALA A 45 6.93 3.61 15.31
C ALA A 45 5.85 3.32 14.26
N ALA A 46 6.03 3.82 13.03
CA ALA A 46 5.08 3.59 11.94
C ALA A 46 5.78 3.54 10.57
N MET A 47 5.10 2.94 9.60
CA MET A 47 5.56 2.76 8.23
C MET A 47 4.42 3.03 7.25
N ALA A 48 4.74 3.67 6.13
CA ALA A 48 3.91 3.74 4.94
C ALA A 48 4.74 3.29 3.72
N LEU A 49 4.43 2.11 3.18
CA LEU A 49 5.05 1.56 1.97
C LEU A 49 4.12 1.79 0.79
N TRP A 50 4.66 2.32 -0.30
CA TRP A 50 3.86 2.79 -1.42
C TRP A 50 4.62 2.68 -2.75
N PHE A 51 3.88 2.73 -3.84
CA PHE A 51 4.44 2.80 -5.20
C PHE A 51 3.58 3.71 -6.07
N ARG A 52 4.09 4.04 -7.27
CA ARG A 52 3.34 4.87 -8.22
C ARG A 52 2.34 4.02 -8.99
N ASN A 53 1.11 4.52 -9.11
CA ASN A 53 0.15 4.04 -10.08
C ASN A 53 -0.10 5.11 -11.16
N PHE A 54 -0.91 4.78 -12.16
CA PHE A 54 -1.28 5.70 -13.24
C PHE A 54 -2.79 5.70 -13.44
N SER A 55 -3.36 6.87 -13.74
CA SER A 55 -4.75 7.02 -14.12
C SER A 55 -4.83 7.36 -15.59
N THR A 56 -5.42 6.48 -16.41
CA THR A 56 -5.65 6.77 -17.83
C THR A 56 -6.69 7.87 -18.03
N TRP A 57 -7.55 8.12 -17.03
CA TRP A 57 -8.58 9.16 -17.09
C TRP A 57 -8.03 10.54 -16.69
N ASP A 58 -7.04 10.59 -15.79
CA ASP A 58 -6.41 11.86 -15.40
C ASP A 58 -5.14 12.16 -16.20
N GLY A 59 -4.56 11.15 -16.87
CA GLY A 59 -3.34 11.29 -17.66
C GLY A 59 -2.07 11.52 -16.83
N VAL A 60 -2.15 11.39 -15.51
CA VAL A 60 -1.04 11.61 -14.57
C VAL A 60 -0.88 10.43 -13.60
N ALA A 61 0.30 10.36 -12.97
CA ALA A 61 0.57 9.37 -11.95
C ALA A 61 -0.21 9.65 -10.65
N GLY A 62 -0.30 8.63 -9.81
CA GLY A 62 -0.77 8.69 -8.44
C GLY A 62 0.16 7.92 -7.51
N ILE A 63 -0.23 7.83 -6.24
CA ILE A 63 0.37 6.93 -5.27
C ILE A 63 -0.64 5.82 -4.94
N HIS A 64 -0.20 4.57 -5.00
CA HIS A 64 -0.85 3.46 -4.32
C HIS A 64 -0.10 3.21 -3.00
N LEU A 65 -0.79 3.39 -1.88
CA LEU A 65 -0.31 3.01 -0.56
C LEU A 65 -0.65 1.53 -0.36
N GLU A 66 0.40 0.71 -0.29
CA GLU A 66 0.32 -0.74 -0.10
C GLU A 66 0.12 -1.06 1.38
N ASP A 67 1.07 -0.66 2.22
CA ASP A 67 1.04 -0.95 3.66
C ASP A 67 1.06 0.33 4.47
N LEU A 68 0.15 0.42 5.45
CA LEU A 68 0.18 1.43 6.50
C LEU A 68 0.05 0.75 7.86
N ILE A 69 1.13 0.78 8.65
CA ILE A 69 1.15 0.18 9.99
C ILE A 69 1.71 1.16 11.02
N VAL A 70 1.03 1.21 12.17
CA VAL A 70 1.54 1.81 13.40
C VAL A 70 1.69 0.70 14.42
N ARG A 71 2.91 0.52 14.95
CA ARG A 71 3.20 -0.41 16.04
C ARG A 71 2.28 -0.13 17.23
N GLU A 72 1.80 -1.18 17.87
CA GLU A 72 0.71 -1.10 18.84
C GLU A 72 0.95 -0.09 19.97
N GLU A 73 2.17 -0.07 20.52
CA GLU A 73 2.57 0.82 21.61
C GLU A 73 2.65 2.31 21.24
N PHE A 74 2.59 2.63 19.94
CA PHE A 74 2.61 3.98 19.39
C PHE A 74 1.27 4.42 18.78
N ARG A 75 0.23 3.58 18.84
CA ARG A 75 -1.10 3.91 18.33
C ARG A 75 -1.73 5.08 19.09
N ARG A 76 -2.75 5.70 18.49
CA ARG A 76 -3.49 6.87 19.03
C ARG A 76 -2.64 8.14 19.21
N ARG A 77 -1.48 8.22 18.55
CA ARG A 77 -0.60 9.42 18.51
C ARG A 77 -0.67 10.20 17.18
N GLY A 78 -1.63 9.88 16.31
CA GLY A 78 -1.80 10.55 15.01
C GLY A 78 -0.79 10.18 13.92
N LEU A 79 0.07 9.17 14.14
CA LEU A 79 1.14 8.79 13.21
C LEU A 79 0.63 8.34 11.83
N ALA A 80 -0.43 7.50 11.80
CA ALA A 80 -1.04 7.06 10.55
C ALA A 80 -1.57 8.24 9.72
N ARG A 81 -2.27 9.17 10.37
CA ARG A 81 -2.75 10.42 9.74
C ARG A 81 -1.59 11.27 9.22
N ALA A 82 -0.50 11.36 9.98
CA ALA A 82 0.68 12.11 9.57
C ALA A 82 1.34 11.51 8.32
N LEU A 83 1.44 10.17 8.25
CA LEU A 83 1.96 9.46 7.07
C LEU A 83 1.05 9.64 5.85
N LEU A 84 -0.27 9.51 5.99
CA LEU A 84 -1.23 9.79 4.90
C LEU A 84 -1.09 11.23 4.40
N ALA A 85 -0.97 12.20 5.31
CA ALA A 85 -0.74 13.60 4.95
C ALA A 85 0.62 13.81 4.25
N THR A 86 1.66 13.05 4.61
CA THR A 86 2.96 13.07 3.91
C THR A 86 2.81 12.58 2.47
N LEU A 87 2.10 11.47 2.25
CA LEU A 87 1.86 10.97 0.89
C LEU A 87 0.99 11.92 0.08
N ALA A 88 -0.05 12.50 0.69
CA ALA A 88 -0.87 13.51 0.02
C ALA A 88 -0.06 14.74 -0.40
N ARG A 89 0.85 15.22 0.46
CA ARG A 89 1.79 16.30 0.10
C ARG A 89 2.69 15.91 -1.07
N GLU A 90 3.15 14.67 -1.10
CA GLU A 90 3.95 14.16 -2.21
C GLU A 90 3.17 14.14 -3.53
N CYS A 91 1.90 13.72 -3.49
CA CYS A 91 1.02 13.78 -4.66
C CYS A 91 0.88 15.22 -5.17
N VAL A 92 0.51 16.16 -4.29
CA VAL A 92 0.34 17.58 -4.65
C VAL A 92 1.64 18.16 -5.24
N ARG A 93 2.77 17.91 -4.58
CA ARG A 93 4.08 18.43 -5.00
C ARG A 93 4.50 17.94 -6.38
N ARG A 94 4.12 16.71 -6.75
CA ARG A 94 4.48 16.11 -8.04
C ARG A 94 3.40 16.26 -9.12
N GLY A 95 2.27 16.92 -8.81
CA GLY A 95 1.14 17.03 -9.74
C GLY A 95 0.42 15.70 -9.98
N TYR A 96 0.44 14.80 -9.01
CA TYR A 96 -0.29 13.54 -9.06
C TYR A 96 -1.75 13.75 -8.67
N SER A 97 -2.67 13.05 -9.34
CA SER A 97 -4.11 13.28 -9.16
C SER A 97 -4.70 12.57 -7.93
N ARG A 98 -4.11 11.45 -7.51
CA ARG A 98 -4.72 10.57 -6.49
C ARG A 98 -3.72 9.88 -5.58
N LEU A 99 -4.17 9.67 -4.34
CA LEU A 99 -3.61 8.72 -3.37
C LEU A 99 -4.69 7.64 -3.17
N SER A 100 -4.34 6.38 -3.38
CA SER A 100 -5.27 5.25 -3.35
C SER A 100 -4.71 4.13 -2.47
N TRP A 101 -5.58 3.36 -1.83
CA TRP A 101 -5.23 2.22 -0.99
C TRP A 101 -6.41 1.27 -0.87
N SER A 102 -6.15 0.06 -0.39
CA SER A 102 -7.17 -0.92 -0.02
C SER A 102 -7.28 -0.99 1.50
N VAL A 103 -8.41 -1.47 1.99
CA VAL A 103 -8.63 -1.74 3.41
C VAL A 103 -9.48 -2.99 3.56
N LEU A 104 -9.15 -3.83 4.54
CA LEU A 104 -9.99 -4.96 4.91
C LEU A 104 -11.30 -4.46 5.52
N ASP A 105 -12.42 -5.02 5.07
CA ASP A 105 -13.78 -4.57 5.42
C ASP A 105 -14.07 -4.60 6.93
N TRP A 106 -13.43 -5.51 7.66
CA TRP A 106 -13.55 -5.64 9.11
C TRP A 106 -12.72 -4.62 9.89
N ASN A 107 -11.77 -3.93 9.25
CA ASN A 107 -10.86 -3.00 9.93
C ASN A 107 -11.52 -1.61 10.12
N THR A 108 -12.52 -1.57 10.97
CA THR A 108 -13.36 -0.38 11.25
C THR A 108 -12.55 0.83 11.72
N ASP A 109 -11.47 0.62 12.50
CA ASP A 109 -10.59 1.68 12.97
C ASP A 109 -9.82 2.34 11.80
N ALA A 110 -9.31 1.55 10.86
CA ALA A 110 -8.65 2.06 9.67
C ALA A 110 -9.66 2.78 8.76
N ILE A 111 -10.84 2.20 8.55
CA ILE A 111 -11.93 2.82 7.77
C ILE A 111 -12.29 4.19 8.35
N ALA A 112 -12.50 4.30 9.67
CA ALA A 112 -12.82 5.55 10.33
C ALA A 112 -11.71 6.62 10.15
N LEU A 113 -10.44 6.20 10.21
CA LEU A 113 -9.31 7.09 9.89
C LEU A 113 -9.36 7.55 8.42
N TYR A 114 -9.61 6.63 7.49
CA TYR A 114 -9.64 6.90 6.05
C TYR A 114 -10.78 7.86 5.70
N ASP A 115 -11.97 7.67 6.25
CA ASP A 115 -13.09 8.59 6.07
C ASP A 115 -12.77 9.98 6.64
N ALA A 116 -12.11 10.04 7.81
CA ALA A 116 -11.73 11.30 8.46
C ALA A 116 -10.65 12.09 7.71
N VAL A 117 -9.86 11.45 6.85
CA VAL A 117 -8.90 12.14 5.95
C VAL A 117 -9.49 12.45 4.57
N GLY A 118 -10.79 12.21 4.37
CA GLY A 118 -11.48 12.47 3.10
C GLY A 118 -11.41 11.31 2.10
N GLY A 119 -10.95 10.13 2.53
CA GLY A 119 -11.05 8.90 1.76
C GLY A 119 -12.49 8.53 1.47
N ARG A 120 -12.70 7.79 0.38
CA ARG A 120 -14.01 7.30 -0.05
C ARG A 120 -13.83 5.87 -0.57
N GLY A 121 -14.62 4.95 -0.04
CA GLY A 121 -14.71 3.59 -0.57
C GLY A 121 -15.26 3.59 -2.00
N MET A 122 -14.77 2.68 -2.84
CA MET A 122 -15.16 2.55 -4.25
C MET A 122 -15.76 1.14 -4.48
N PRO A 123 -17.00 0.87 -4.01
CA PRO A 123 -17.58 -0.49 -4.03
C PRO A 123 -17.88 -1.01 -5.45
N GLU A 124 -17.99 -0.11 -6.43
CA GLU A 124 -18.16 -0.49 -7.85
C GLU A 124 -16.88 -1.08 -8.45
N TRP A 125 -15.73 -0.91 -7.80
CA TRP A 125 -14.43 -1.38 -8.25
C TRP A 125 -13.99 -2.57 -7.40
N ILE A 126 -14.27 -3.77 -7.90
CA ILE A 126 -13.91 -5.02 -7.24
C ILE A 126 -12.49 -5.42 -7.69
N PRO A 127 -11.52 -5.60 -6.77
CA PRO A 127 -10.19 -6.06 -7.14
C PRO A 127 -10.25 -7.52 -7.61
N TYR A 128 -9.68 -7.80 -8.79
CA TYR A 128 -9.44 -9.15 -9.29
C TYR A 128 -7.94 -9.42 -9.29
N ARG A 129 -7.55 -10.65 -8.94
CA ARG A 129 -6.16 -11.08 -8.90
C ARG A 129 -6.02 -12.47 -9.48
N VAL A 130 -5.00 -12.66 -10.33
CA VAL A 130 -4.51 -13.96 -10.77
C VAL A 130 -3.08 -14.10 -10.23
N CYS A 131 -2.79 -15.18 -9.51
CA CYS A 131 -1.49 -15.44 -8.92
C CYS A 131 -1.12 -16.92 -9.05
N GLY A 132 0.09 -17.29 -8.64
CA GLY A 132 0.49 -18.70 -8.56
C GLY A 132 0.42 -19.46 -9.89
N PRO A 133 0.05 -20.76 -9.87
CA PRO A 133 -0.07 -21.58 -11.08
C PRO A 133 -1.01 -21.02 -12.13
N GLU A 134 -2.10 -20.37 -11.72
CA GLU A 134 -3.10 -19.77 -12.61
C GLU A 134 -2.51 -18.61 -13.41
N LEU A 135 -1.62 -17.82 -12.80
CA LEU A 135 -0.90 -16.76 -13.52
C LEU A 135 0.03 -17.35 -14.59
N SER A 136 0.76 -18.41 -14.24
CA SER A 136 1.61 -19.13 -15.19
C SER A 136 0.80 -19.74 -16.34
N ALA A 137 -0.38 -20.30 -16.05
CA ALA A 137 -1.28 -20.83 -17.07
C ALA A 137 -1.84 -19.73 -17.98
N LEU A 138 -2.26 -18.59 -17.42
CA LEU A 138 -2.74 -17.45 -18.19
C LEU A 138 -1.65 -16.92 -19.13
N ALA A 139 -0.39 -16.87 -18.68
CA ALA A 139 0.74 -16.42 -19.50
C ALA A 139 1.01 -17.32 -20.74
N LEU A 140 0.56 -18.57 -20.72
CA LEU A 140 0.67 -19.52 -21.83
C LEU A 140 -0.56 -19.52 -22.75
N SER A 141 -1.57 -18.71 -22.44
CA SER A 141 -2.77 -18.62 -23.27
C SER A 141 -2.44 -17.83 -24.54
N GLU A 142 -2.48 -18.49 -25.70
CA GLU A 142 -2.32 -17.82 -26.98
C GLU A 142 -3.51 -16.87 -27.22
N LEU A 143 -3.24 -15.71 -27.82
CA LEU A 143 -4.29 -14.86 -28.39
C LEU A 143 -5.07 -15.69 -29.40
N VAL A 144 -6.33 -16.00 -29.10
CA VAL A 144 -7.28 -16.35 -30.16
C VAL A 144 -7.42 -15.08 -30.99
N ALA A 145 -6.73 -15.05 -32.13
CA ALA A 145 -6.94 -14.01 -33.13
C ALA A 145 -8.38 -14.16 -33.64
N GLU A 146 -9.26 -13.26 -33.23
CA GLU A 146 -10.52 -12.96 -33.94
C GLU A 146 -10.25 -12.09 -35.16
#